data_AF-A0A9E3SRI5-F1
#
_entry.id   AF-A0A9E3SRI5-F1
#
_cell.length_a   1.000
_cell.length_b   1.000
_cell.length_c   1.000
_cell.angle_alpha   90.00
_cell.angle_beta   90.00
_cell.angle_gamma   90.00
#
_symmetry.space_group_name_H-M   'P 1'
#
loop_
_entity.id
_entity.type
_entity.pdbx_description
1 polymer ?
#
loop_
_entity_poly.entity_id
_entity_poly.type
_entity_poly.pdbx_seq_one_letter_code
_entity_poly.pdbx_strand_id
1 'polypeptide(L)'
;AAPVAAVVRLRARHFVLAAGAIGSPAVLLRSALPDPHGLVGRRTFLHPTVVSAAVMPDPVKGYEGAPQTIYSDHFLDSLPVDGPMGFKLEAPPLHPILAGITLPGYGQAHAGWMKSFANLQVVIALLRDGFHPESPGGRVVLREDGSPVLDYPLGAFLWEGVRRAYLTMAEIQFAAGARTVLPLHEDAGPAATWAQAREAIAELQMAPLHARVVSAHVMGGCPMGPEPRAAVVDERGRHHHVANLSIHDGSLFPTSIGANPQLSIYAIAARMADALAAELSRRPS
;
A
#
# COMPACT_ATOMS: atom_id res chain seq x y z
N ALA A 1 -26.01 -17.70 -20.18
CA ALA A 1 -27.04 -16.78 -19.66
C ALA A 1 -26.33 -15.63 -18.96
N ALA A 2 -26.66 -14.38 -19.29
CA ALA A 2 -26.20 -13.25 -18.47
C ALA A 2 -26.71 -13.47 -17.04
N PRO A 3 -25.93 -13.19 -15.98
CA PRO A 3 -26.41 -13.34 -14.62
C PRO A 3 -27.68 -12.50 -14.47
N VAL A 4 -28.77 -13.14 -14.04
CA VAL A 4 -30.01 -12.44 -13.72
C VAL A 4 -29.72 -11.57 -12.51
N ALA A 5 -29.59 -10.26 -12.73
CA ALA A 5 -29.41 -9.30 -11.65
C ALA A 5 -30.72 -9.22 -10.84
N ALA A 6 -30.76 -9.90 -9.71
CA ALA A 6 -31.84 -9.75 -8.74
C ALA A 6 -31.51 -8.59 -7.79
N VAL A 7 -32.42 -7.62 -7.68
CA VAL A 7 -32.29 -6.55 -6.68
C VAL A 7 -32.80 -7.06 -5.34
N VAL A 8 -31.91 -7.15 -4.36
CA VAL A 8 -32.25 -7.52 -2.97
C VAL A 8 -32.29 -6.27 -2.10
N ARG A 9 -33.36 -6.11 -1.32
CA ARG A 9 -33.48 -5.03 -0.32
C ARG A 9 -33.31 -5.61 1.08
N LEU A 10 -32.33 -5.11 1.82
CA LEU A 10 -32.06 -5.48 3.21
C LEU A 10 -32.48 -4.34 4.14
N ARG A 11 -33.12 -4.68 5.26
CA ARG A 11 -33.46 -3.74 6.33
C ARG A 11 -32.79 -4.20 7.61
N ALA A 12 -32.03 -3.32 8.24
CA ALA A 12 -31.31 -3.61 9.48
C ALA A 12 -31.49 -2.46 10.48
N ARG A 13 -31.30 -2.76 11.78
CA ARG A 13 -31.23 -1.74 12.83
C ARG A 13 -30.01 -0.85 12.67
N HIS A 14 -28.91 -1.42 12.17
CA HIS A 14 -27.64 -0.76 11.94
C HIS A 14 -26.92 -1.43 10.77
N PHE A 15 -26.20 -0.65 9.96
CA PHE A 15 -25.36 -1.13 8.86
C PHE A 15 -23.88 -0.90 9.22
N VAL A 16 -23.07 -1.95 9.07
CA VAL A 16 -21.61 -1.88 9.17
C VAL A 16 -21.03 -1.98 7.77
N LEU A 17 -20.33 -0.95 7.32
CA LEU A 17 -19.59 -0.94 6.09
C LEU A 17 -18.14 -1.40 6.35
N ALA A 18 -17.71 -2.44 5.66
CA ALA A 18 -16.38 -3.05 5.82
C ALA A 18 -15.83 -3.54 4.46
N ALA A 19 -15.85 -2.64 3.47
CA ALA A 19 -15.42 -2.94 2.10
C ALA A 19 -13.97 -2.47 1.80
N GLY A 20 -13.22 -2.11 2.84
CA GLY A 20 -11.82 -1.69 2.76
C GLY A 20 -11.63 -0.26 2.25
N ALA A 21 -10.39 0.21 2.24
CA ALA A 21 -10.00 1.59 1.91
C ALA A 21 -10.35 2.04 0.48
N ILE A 22 -10.67 1.12 -0.44
CA ILE A 22 -11.20 1.45 -1.77
C ILE A 22 -12.72 1.22 -1.83
N GLY A 23 -13.19 0.07 -1.33
CA GLY A 23 -14.59 -0.31 -1.48
C GLY A 23 -15.53 0.53 -0.60
N SER A 24 -15.14 0.84 0.63
CA SER A 24 -15.96 1.62 1.55
C SER A 24 -16.24 3.04 1.05
N PRO A 25 -15.23 3.87 0.71
CA PRO A 25 -15.51 5.17 0.11
C PRO A 25 -16.31 5.04 -1.19
N ALA A 26 -16.07 4.01 -2.01
CA ALA A 26 -16.84 3.80 -3.23
C ALA A 26 -18.33 3.49 -2.98
N VAL A 27 -18.65 2.71 -1.95
CA VAL A 27 -20.03 2.46 -1.53
C VAL A 27 -20.70 3.74 -1.05
N LEU A 28 -20.00 4.55 -0.23
CA LEU A 28 -20.52 5.83 0.26
C LEU A 28 -20.79 6.80 -0.90
N LEU A 29 -19.84 6.93 -1.84
CA LEU A 29 -19.96 7.77 -3.03
C LEU A 29 -21.14 7.32 -3.92
N ARG A 30 -21.29 6.01 -4.19
CA ARG A 30 -22.43 5.49 -4.98
C ARG A 30 -23.77 5.70 -4.29
N SER A 31 -23.76 5.69 -2.95
CA SER A 31 -24.96 5.90 -2.14
C SER A 31 -25.33 7.38 -2.01
N ALA A 32 -24.50 8.30 -2.52
CA ALA A 32 -24.69 9.74 -2.43
C ALA A 32 -25.01 10.22 -1.00
N LEU A 33 -24.33 9.62 -0.01
CA LEU A 33 -24.52 10.01 1.40
C LEU A 33 -23.98 11.42 1.67
N PRO A 34 -24.46 12.10 2.72
CA PRO A 34 -23.98 13.44 3.05
C PRO A 34 -22.48 13.45 3.35
N ASP A 35 -21.74 14.26 2.57
CA ASP A 35 -20.31 14.53 2.76
C ASP A 35 -20.06 16.05 2.57
N PRO A 36 -20.52 16.90 3.51
CA PRO A 36 -20.49 18.35 3.36
C PRO A 36 -19.09 18.94 3.24
N HIS A 37 -18.07 18.18 3.66
CA HIS A 37 -16.66 18.58 3.63
C HIS A 37 -15.86 17.86 2.53
N GLY A 38 -16.51 17.00 1.73
CA GLY A 38 -15.89 16.32 0.60
C GLY A 38 -14.72 15.41 1.01
N LEU A 39 -14.80 14.77 2.16
CA LEU A 39 -13.72 13.98 2.77
C LEU A 39 -13.68 12.54 2.23
N VAL A 40 -14.80 12.00 1.79
CA VAL A 40 -14.90 10.60 1.36
C VAL A 40 -13.97 10.34 0.18
N GLY A 41 -13.17 9.28 0.31
CA GLY A 41 -12.17 8.84 -0.64
C GLY A 41 -10.83 9.58 -0.56
N ARG A 42 -10.75 10.76 0.06
CA ARG A 42 -9.49 11.53 0.15
C ARG A 42 -8.52 10.94 1.14
N ARG A 43 -7.22 11.27 0.98
CA ARG A 43 -6.15 10.82 1.87
C ARG A 43 -6.16 9.28 1.99
N THR A 44 -6.25 8.62 0.84
CA THR A 44 -6.05 7.17 0.74
C THR A 44 -4.57 6.91 0.58
N PHE A 45 -4.00 6.10 1.46
CA PHE A 45 -2.57 5.81 1.53
C PHE A 45 -2.28 4.39 1.06
N LEU A 46 -1.08 4.18 0.54
CA LEU A 46 -0.68 2.93 -0.09
C LEU A 46 0.59 2.33 0.49
N HIS A 47 1.44 3.10 1.17
CA HIS A 47 2.87 2.78 1.23
C HIS A 47 3.42 2.41 -0.16
N PRO A 48 3.54 3.36 -1.10
CA PRO A 48 4.12 3.09 -2.42
C PRO A 48 5.41 2.30 -2.26
N THR A 49 5.50 1.12 -2.89
CA THR A 49 6.58 0.17 -2.65
C THR A 49 7.34 -0.09 -3.93
N VAL A 50 8.66 -0.04 -3.86
CA VAL A 50 9.56 -0.35 -4.99
C VAL A 50 10.43 -1.54 -4.66
N VAL A 51 10.94 -2.19 -5.71
CA VAL A 51 11.56 -3.53 -5.60
C VAL A 51 12.95 -3.50 -6.21
N SER A 52 13.92 -4.15 -5.56
CA SER A 52 15.24 -4.44 -6.13
C SER A 52 15.52 -5.94 -6.03
N ALA A 53 15.93 -6.54 -7.14
CA ALA A 53 16.32 -7.95 -7.21
C ALA A 53 17.84 -8.09 -7.32
N ALA A 54 18.38 -9.14 -6.73
CA ALA A 54 19.79 -9.48 -6.79
C ALA A 54 19.97 -10.98 -7.07
N VAL A 55 20.99 -11.33 -7.84
CA VAL A 55 21.43 -12.73 -7.99
C VAL A 55 22.59 -12.97 -7.04
N MET A 56 22.37 -13.85 -6.06
CA MET A 56 23.38 -14.21 -5.07
C MET A 56 24.26 -15.36 -5.56
N PRO A 57 25.51 -15.47 -5.08
CA PRO A 57 26.41 -16.55 -5.47
C PRO A 57 25.92 -17.92 -5.01
N ASP A 58 25.29 -17.98 -3.83
CA ASP A 58 24.74 -19.17 -3.21
C ASP A 58 23.21 -19.19 -3.30
N PRO A 59 22.56 -20.37 -3.25
CA PRO A 59 21.10 -20.46 -3.23
C PRO A 59 20.50 -19.76 -2.00
N VAL A 60 19.58 -18.83 -2.25
CA VAL A 60 18.81 -18.10 -1.22
C VAL A 60 17.53 -18.86 -0.88
N LYS A 61 16.87 -19.41 -1.92
CA LYS A 61 15.60 -20.12 -1.83
C LYS A 61 14.51 -19.35 -1.08
N GLY A 62 14.24 -18.10 -1.46
CA GLY A 62 13.23 -17.24 -0.81
C GLY A 62 11.77 -17.74 -0.83
N TYR A 63 11.50 -18.92 -1.38
CA TYR A 63 10.24 -19.65 -1.32
C TYR A 63 10.17 -20.67 -0.17
N GLU A 64 11.29 -20.96 0.51
CA GLU A 64 11.36 -21.86 1.65
C GLU A 64 11.41 -21.06 2.97
N GLY A 65 10.73 -21.56 4.00
CA GLY A 65 10.77 -20.98 5.35
C GLY A 65 9.75 -19.87 5.59
N ALA A 66 10.00 -19.06 6.61
CA ALA A 66 9.11 -17.98 7.00
C ALA A 66 9.21 -16.82 5.99
N PRO A 67 8.07 -16.31 5.50
CA PRO A 67 8.01 -15.40 4.34
C PRO A 67 8.72 -14.05 4.56
N GLN A 68 8.82 -13.58 5.80
CA GLN A 68 9.48 -12.33 6.16
C GLN A 68 9.90 -12.38 7.63
N THR A 69 11.21 -12.50 7.90
CA THR A 69 11.76 -12.64 9.26
C THR A 69 12.54 -11.43 9.73
N ILE A 70 12.99 -10.57 8.81
CA ILE A 70 13.78 -9.37 9.11
C ILE A 70 13.30 -8.19 8.28
N TYR A 71 13.37 -7.01 8.88
CA TYR A 71 13.14 -5.72 8.23
C TYR A 71 14.08 -4.68 8.83
N SER A 72 14.18 -3.52 8.18
CA SER A 72 14.85 -2.33 8.71
C SER A 72 13.93 -1.11 8.61
N ASP A 73 13.70 -0.47 9.74
CA ASP A 73 13.03 0.83 9.92
C ASP A 73 14.03 1.98 10.05
N HIS A 74 15.33 1.72 9.86
CA HIS A 74 16.40 2.71 9.99
C HIS A 74 16.12 4.02 9.23
N PHE A 75 15.57 3.94 8.00
CA PHE A 75 15.29 5.11 7.15
C PHE A 75 13.92 5.76 7.42
N LEU A 76 13.15 5.24 8.38
CA LEU A 76 11.99 5.91 8.96
C LEU A 76 12.36 6.66 10.24
N ASP A 77 13.28 6.11 11.04
CA ASP A 77 13.63 6.63 12.37
C ASP A 77 14.80 7.63 12.35
N SER A 78 15.70 7.51 11.37
CA SER A 78 16.85 8.41 11.21
C SER A 78 16.48 9.75 10.55
N LEU A 79 15.26 9.87 10.01
CA LEU A 79 14.77 11.06 9.32
C LEU A 79 13.61 11.68 10.09
N PRO A 80 13.48 13.02 10.11
CA PRO A 80 12.28 13.68 10.62
C PRO A 80 11.02 13.14 9.95
N VAL A 81 9.90 13.08 10.71
CA VAL A 81 8.66 12.45 10.21
C VAL A 81 8.11 13.15 8.97
N ASP A 82 8.28 14.47 8.91
CA ASP A 82 7.92 15.41 7.87
C ASP A 82 9.13 15.84 7.01
N GLY A 83 10.25 15.14 7.13
CA GLY A 83 11.44 15.36 6.33
C GLY A 83 11.37 14.72 4.93
N PRO A 84 12.53 14.36 4.34
CA PRO A 84 12.57 13.58 3.12
C PRO A 84 11.77 12.28 3.24
N MET A 85 11.25 11.78 2.13
CA MET A 85 10.46 10.55 2.09
C MET A 85 11.20 9.38 2.76
N GLY A 86 10.75 8.96 3.94
CA GLY A 86 11.27 7.79 4.63
C GLY A 86 10.76 6.50 4.00
N PHE A 87 11.49 5.40 4.20
CA PHE A 87 11.05 4.09 3.75
C PHE A 87 11.48 2.96 4.69
N LYS A 88 10.68 1.90 4.72
CA LYS A 88 11.00 0.66 5.43
C LYS A 88 11.55 -0.36 4.45
N LEU A 89 12.65 -1.03 4.79
CA LEU A 89 13.20 -2.11 3.99
C LEU A 89 12.73 -3.45 4.52
N GLU A 90 12.24 -4.31 3.63
CA GLU A 90 11.78 -5.66 3.97
C GLU A 90 12.29 -6.67 2.94
N ALA A 91 12.53 -7.91 3.38
CA ALA A 91 12.70 -9.05 2.49
C ALA A 91 11.33 -9.70 2.28
N PRO A 92 10.72 -9.60 1.08
CA PRO A 92 9.42 -10.19 0.83
C PRO A 92 9.52 -11.71 0.60
N PRO A 93 8.42 -12.45 0.77
CA PRO A 93 8.36 -13.83 0.29
C PRO A 93 8.52 -13.87 -1.22
N LEU A 94 9.32 -14.81 -1.71
CA LEU A 94 9.55 -14.98 -3.14
C LEU A 94 8.89 -16.26 -3.63
N HIS A 95 7.62 -16.18 -4.02
CA HIS A 95 6.91 -17.30 -4.65
C HIS A 95 7.03 -17.28 -6.19
N PRO A 96 6.97 -18.43 -6.89
CA PRO A 96 7.14 -18.47 -8.35
C PRO A 96 6.16 -17.59 -9.13
N ILE A 97 4.90 -17.49 -8.67
CA ILE A 97 3.90 -16.61 -9.29
C ILE A 97 4.30 -15.15 -9.12
N LEU A 98 4.70 -14.74 -7.92
CA LEU A 98 5.08 -13.35 -7.64
C LEU A 98 6.34 -12.96 -8.43
N ALA A 99 7.33 -13.84 -8.51
CA ALA A 99 8.50 -13.63 -9.35
C ALA A 99 8.13 -13.54 -10.83
N GLY A 100 7.27 -14.44 -11.31
CA GLY A 100 6.84 -14.48 -12.72
C GLY A 100 6.09 -13.22 -13.18
N ILE A 101 5.30 -12.58 -12.31
CA ILE A 101 4.58 -11.34 -12.66
C ILE A 101 5.40 -10.07 -12.43
N THR A 102 6.47 -10.14 -11.63
CA THR A 102 7.22 -8.97 -11.13
C THR A 102 8.57 -8.80 -11.82
N LEU A 103 9.28 -9.90 -12.13
CA LEU A 103 10.59 -9.83 -12.77
C LEU A 103 10.49 -9.37 -14.23
N PRO A 104 11.44 -8.55 -14.71
CA PRO A 104 11.30 -7.85 -15.98
C PRO A 104 11.57 -8.75 -17.20
N GLY A 105 11.23 -8.20 -18.37
CA GLY A 105 11.47 -8.81 -19.68
C GLY A 105 10.41 -9.82 -20.11
N TYR A 106 10.59 -10.35 -21.31
CA TYR A 106 9.69 -11.32 -21.93
C TYR A 106 10.49 -12.48 -22.56
N GLY A 107 9.84 -13.63 -22.78
CA GLY A 107 10.45 -14.78 -23.46
C GLY A 107 11.75 -15.24 -22.79
N GLN A 108 12.85 -15.27 -23.56
CA GLN A 108 14.15 -15.76 -23.08
C GLN A 108 14.76 -14.90 -21.97
N ALA A 109 14.55 -13.58 -21.99
CA ALA A 109 15.08 -12.69 -20.95
C ALA A 109 14.41 -13.01 -19.60
N HIS A 110 13.09 -13.11 -19.59
CA HIS A 110 12.33 -13.50 -18.39
C HIS A 110 12.66 -14.93 -17.94
N ALA A 111 12.76 -15.88 -18.89
CA ALA A 111 13.16 -17.25 -18.58
C ALA A 111 14.56 -17.34 -17.94
N GLY A 112 15.48 -16.44 -18.32
CA GLY A 112 16.79 -16.29 -17.68
C GLY A 112 16.69 -15.95 -16.20
N TRP A 113 15.83 -14.99 -15.85
CA TRP A 113 15.55 -14.65 -14.45
C TRP A 113 14.96 -15.83 -13.67
N MET A 114 13.98 -16.52 -14.28
CA MET A 114 13.33 -17.65 -13.64
C MET A 114 14.27 -18.86 -13.45
N LYS A 115 15.29 -19.04 -14.30
CA LYS A 115 16.36 -20.03 -14.09
C LYS A 115 17.21 -19.73 -12.85
N SER A 116 17.40 -18.45 -12.55
CA SER A 116 18.15 -17.99 -11.37
C SER A 116 17.28 -17.91 -10.11
N PHE A 117 16.01 -18.31 -10.16
CA PHE A 117 15.02 -18.10 -9.09
C PHE A 117 15.50 -18.57 -7.70
N ALA A 118 16.19 -19.71 -7.62
CA ALA A 118 16.71 -20.22 -6.34
C ALA A 118 17.83 -19.36 -5.74
N ASN A 119 18.49 -18.52 -6.54
CA ASN A 119 19.56 -17.61 -6.14
C ASN A 119 19.09 -16.16 -6.03
N LEU A 120 17.81 -15.88 -6.29
CA LEU A 120 17.29 -14.53 -6.20
C LEU A 120 17.12 -14.11 -4.73
N GLN A 121 17.68 -12.95 -4.42
CA GLN A 121 17.38 -12.18 -3.23
C GLN A 121 16.60 -10.94 -3.66
N VAL A 122 15.52 -10.62 -2.95
CA VAL A 122 14.71 -9.43 -3.24
C VAL A 122 14.64 -8.58 -1.98
N VAL A 123 14.77 -7.27 -2.15
CA VAL A 123 14.44 -6.27 -1.12
C VAL A 123 13.33 -5.40 -1.67
N ILE A 124 12.38 -5.04 -0.81
CA ILE A 124 11.39 -4.01 -1.09
C ILE A 124 11.60 -2.83 -0.16
N ALA A 125 11.31 -1.63 -0.68
CA ALA A 125 11.27 -0.41 0.09
C ALA A 125 9.84 0.14 0.09
N LEU A 126 9.23 0.21 1.27
CA LEU A 126 7.88 0.73 1.48
C LEU A 126 7.99 2.20 1.89
N LEU A 127 7.63 3.12 1.00
CA LEU A 127 7.75 4.56 1.23
C LEU A 127 6.59 5.05 2.13
N ARG A 128 6.89 5.87 3.15
CA ARG A 128 5.91 6.38 4.12
C ARG A 128 5.20 7.64 3.60
N ASP A 129 4.06 7.45 2.97
CA ASP A 129 3.18 8.49 2.45
C ASP A 129 2.31 9.17 3.53
N GLY A 130 1.80 10.38 3.27
CA GLY A 130 0.80 11.04 4.11
C GLY A 130 1.30 11.98 5.20
N PHE A 131 2.61 12.06 5.42
CA PHE A 131 3.25 12.88 6.46
C PHE A 131 3.90 14.18 5.95
N HIS A 132 3.87 14.41 4.64
CA HIS A 132 4.43 15.60 4.01
C HIS A 132 3.37 16.24 3.09
N PRO A 133 3.30 17.59 2.96
CA PRO A 133 2.34 18.24 2.07
C PRO A 133 2.44 17.80 0.60
N GLU A 134 3.65 17.44 0.13
CA GLU A 134 3.88 16.90 -1.22
C GLU A 134 3.58 15.40 -1.34
N SER A 135 3.21 14.74 -0.24
CA SER A 135 2.72 13.36 -0.20
C SER A 135 1.33 13.30 0.46
N PRO A 136 0.30 13.90 -0.17
CA PRO A 136 -1.02 13.99 0.44
C PRO A 136 -1.81 12.66 0.47
N GLY A 137 -1.28 11.61 -0.18
CA GLY A 137 -2.01 10.39 -0.51
C GLY A 137 -2.87 10.55 -1.77
N GLY A 138 -3.63 9.52 -2.09
CA GLY A 138 -4.55 9.49 -3.22
C GLY A 138 -6.00 9.80 -2.85
N ARG A 139 -6.86 9.65 -3.86
CA ARG A 139 -8.30 9.83 -3.78
C ARG A 139 -9.05 8.69 -4.47
N VAL A 140 -9.94 8.02 -3.75
CA VAL A 140 -10.91 7.13 -4.36
C VAL A 140 -12.01 7.95 -5.01
N VAL A 141 -12.24 7.72 -6.30
CA VAL A 141 -13.34 8.31 -7.07
C VAL A 141 -14.10 7.20 -7.81
N LEU A 142 -15.27 7.53 -8.33
CA LEU A 142 -16.05 6.63 -9.18
C LEU A 142 -15.84 6.98 -10.65
N ARG A 143 -15.68 5.96 -11.48
CA ARG A 143 -15.82 6.10 -12.94
C ARG A 143 -17.29 6.28 -13.32
N GLU A 144 -17.55 6.58 -14.58
CA GLU A 144 -18.91 6.72 -15.13
C GLU A 144 -19.76 5.44 -14.94
N ASP A 145 -19.15 4.26 -14.98
CA ASP A 145 -19.81 2.97 -14.75
C ASP A 145 -20.03 2.63 -13.26
N GLY A 146 -19.64 3.53 -12.34
CA GLY A 146 -19.75 3.35 -10.89
C GLY A 146 -18.67 2.45 -10.27
N SER A 147 -17.71 1.96 -11.06
CA SER A 147 -16.55 1.23 -10.56
C SER A 147 -15.59 2.17 -9.82
N PRO A 148 -14.96 1.73 -8.71
CA PRO A 148 -13.98 2.54 -8.02
C PRO A 148 -12.68 2.64 -8.82
N VAL A 149 -12.04 3.79 -8.72
CA VAL A 149 -10.65 4.01 -9.12
C VAL A 149 -9.95 4.81 -8.04
N LEU A 150 -8.70 4.43 -7.76
CA LEU A 150 -7.81 5.20 -6.90
C LEU A 150 -6.95 6.10 -7.80
N ASP A 151 -7.20 7.40 -7.73
CA ASP A 151 -6.32 8.41 -8.31
C ASP A 151 -5.21 8.72 -7.31
N TYR A 152 -3.96 8.41 -7.65
CA TYR A 152 -2.83 8.50 -6.73
C TYR A 152 -1.66 9.25 -7.36
N PRO A 153 -1.35 10.48 -6.93
CA PRO A 153 -0.27 11.26 -7.51
C PRO A 153 1.10 10.70 -7.12
N LEU A 154 1.92 10.38 -8.12
CA LEU A 154 3.33 10.05 -7.95
C LEU A 154 4.17 11.27 -8.34
N GLY A 155 4.35 12.19 -7.39
CA GLY A 155 5.06 13.45 -7.58
C GLY A 155 6.57 13.36 -7.33
N ALA A 156 7.27 14.48 -7.56
CA ALA A 156 8.72 14.58 -7.42
C ALA A 156 9.24 14.15 -6.03
N PHE A 157 8.54 14.52 -4.95
CA PHE A 157 8.88 14.11 -3.59
C PHE A 157 8.91 12.59 -3.40
N LEU A 158 7.94 11.88 -3.97
CA LEU A 158 7.90 10.41 -3.92
C LEU A 158 9.02 9.81 -4.76
N TRP A 159 9.23 10.35 -5.96
CA TRP A 159 10.26 9.88 -6.90
C TRP A 159 11.69 10.08 -6.40
N GLU A 160 11.94 11.16 -5.67
CA GLU A 160 13.18 11.38 -4.93
C GLU A 160 13.40 10.24 -3.91
N GLY A 161 12.36 9.92 -3.13
CA GLY A 161 12.38 8.79 -2.19
C GLY A 161 12.62 7.45 -2.86
N VAL A 162 12.02 7.21 -4.03
CA VAL A 162 12.24 5.98 -4.82
C VAL A 162 13.69 5.86 -5.26
N ARG A 163 14.31 6.94 -5.74
CA ARG A 163 15.73 6.92 -6.13
C ARG A 163 16.63 6.57 -4.93
N ARG A 164 16.41 7.21 -3.77
CA ARG A 164 17.15 6.88 -2.54
C ARG A 164 16.95 5.43 -2.10
N ALA A 165 15.72 4.92 -2.20
CA ALA A 165 15.42 3.53 -1.89
C ALA A 165 16.17 2.56 -2.82
N TYR A 166 16.20 2.81 -4.14
CA TYR A 166 16.97 1.98 -5.08
C TYR A 166 18.47 1.99 -4.79
N LEU A 167 19.05 3.16 -4.53
CA LEU A 167 20.46 3.28 -4.16
C LEU A 167 20.76 2.46 -2.89
N THR A 168 19.93 2.61 -1.87
CA THR A 168 20.09 1.93 -0.58
C THR A 168 19.98 0.41 -0.73
N MET A 169 18.95 -0.07 -1.42
CA MET A 169 18.75 -1.52 -1.62
C MET A 169 19.91 -2.12 -2.42
N ALA A 170 20.38 -1.43 -3.47
CA ALA A 170 21.48 -1.92 -4.27
C ALA A 170 22.80 -1.97 -3.49
N GLU A 171 23.10 -0.96 -2.67
CA GLU A 171 24.27 -0.96 -1.79
C GLU A 171 24.23 -2.14 -0.81
N ILE A 172 23.09 -2.37 -0.15
CA ILE A 172 22.89 -3.51 0.76
C ILE A 172 23.09 -4.84 0.03
N GLN A 173 22.53 -4.99 -1.17
CA GLN A 173 22.63 -6.22 -1.94
C GLN A 173 24.07 -6.53 -2.36
N PHE A 174 24.83 -5.53 -2.82
CA PHE A 174 26.25 -5.74 -3.13
C PHE A 174 27.09 -5.98 -1.88
N ALA A 175 26.81 -5.28 -0.76
CA ALA A 175 27.47 -5.53 0.51
C ALA A 175 27.19 -6.97 1.03
N ALA A 176 26.02 -7.53 0.72
CA ALA A 176 25.68 -8.92 0.99
C ALA A 176 26.30 -9.94 0.01
N GLY A 177 27.09 -9.48 -0.98
CA GLY A 177 27.81 -10.34 -1.93
C GLY A 177 27.07 -10.67 -3.21
N ALA A 178 26.04 -9.89 -3.60
CA ALA A 178 25.35 -10.09 -4.88
C ALA A 178 26.31 -10.06 -6.08
N ARG A 179 26.12 -10.97 -7.03
CA ARG A 179 26.82 -10.97 -8.32
C ARG A 179 26.25 -9.91 -9.25
N THR A 180 24.93 -9.76 -9.23
CA THR A 180 24.23 -8.74 -10.00
C THR A 180 23.07 -8.17 -9.20
N VAL A 181 22.77 -6.89 -9.43
CA VAL A 181 21.64 -6.18 -8.85
C VAL A 181 20.85 -5.48 -9.96
N LEU A 182 19.52 -5.49 -9.83
CA LEU A 182 18.59 -4.86 -10.74
C LEU A 182 17.43 -4.21 -9.96
N PRO A 183 17.39 -2.86 -9.88
CA PRO A 183 16.18 -2.13 -9.55
C PRO A 183 15.08 -2.46 -10.56
N LEU A 184 13.85 -2.71 -10.12
CA LEU A 184 12.74 -3.03 -11.03
C LEU A 184 12.18 -1.75 -11.65
N HIS A 185 12.86 -1.34 -12.72
CA HIS A 185 12.61 -0.16 -13.51
C HIS A 185 12.80 -0.51 -15.00
N GLU A 186 11.93 -0.02 -15.87
CA GLU A 186 11.90 -0.39 -17.29
C GLU A 186 13.20 -0.04 -18.02
N ASP A 187 13.81 1.10 -17.68
CA ASP A 187 15.09 1.54 -18.25
C ASP A 187 16.34 0.98 -17.54
N ALA A 188 16.17 0.15 -16.50
CA ALA A 188 17.32 -0.38 -15.75
C ALA A 188 17.87 -1.68 -16.37
N GLY A 189 19.19 -1.77 -16.45
CA GLY A 189 19.93 -3.00 -16.75
C GLY A 189 20.57 -3.60 -15.49
N PRO A 190 20.88 -4.92 -15.49
CA PRO A 190 21.58 -5.53 -14.37
C PRO A 190 22.99 -4.97 -14.24
N ALA A 191 23.35 -4.52 -13.04
CA ALA A 191 24.69 -4.05 -12.70
C ALA A 191 25.48 -5.15 -12.01
N ALA A 192 26.79 -5.23 -12.26
CA ALA A 192 27.68 -6.22 -11.64
C ALA A 192 28.46 -5.66 -10.43
N THR A 193 28.44 -4.34 -10.25
CA THR A 193 29.10 -3.67 -9.11
C THR A 193 28.23 -2.54 -8.57
N TRP A 194 28.49 -2.16 -7.32
CA TRP A 194 27.85 -1.00 -6.70
C TRP A 194 28.09 0.31 -7.47
N ALA A 195 29.32 0.54 -7.94
CA ALA A 195 29.64 1.74 -8.71
C ALA A 195 28.79 1.86 -9.99
N GLN A 196 28.66 0.75 -10.74
CA GLN A 196 27.81 0.68 -11.92
C GLN A 196 26.34 0.91 -11.59
N ALA A 197 25.83 0.26 -10.54
CA ALA A 197 24.43 0.42 -10.13
C ALA A 197 24.14 1.86 -9.71
N ARG A 198 25.03 2.49 -8.94
CA ARG A 198 24.87 3.87 -8.48
C ARG A 198 24.80 4.86 -9.64
N GLU A 199 25.70 4.73 -10.62
CA GLU A 199 25.70 5.57 -11.83
C GLU A 199 24.43 5.35 -12.65
N ALA A 200 24.07 4.09 -12.91
CA ALA A 200 22.85 3.76 -13.65
C ALA A 200 21.59 4.30 -12.96
N ILE A 201 21.46 4.09 -11.64
CA ILE A 201 20.33 4.57 -10.84
C ILE A 201 20.25 6.10 -10.84
N ALA A 202 21.36 6.83 -10.88
CA ALA A 202 21.36 8.29 -10.92
C ALA A 202 20.71 8.84 -12.20
N GLU A 203 20.89 8.15 -13.33
CA GLU A 203 20.38 8.55 -14.65
C GLU A 203 18.95 8.06 -14.93
N LEU A 204 18.39 7.16 -14.10
CA LEU A 204 17.03 6.65 -14.30
C LEU A 204 15.97 7.76 -14.26
N GLN A 205 15.03 7.70 -15.20
CA GLN A 205 13.87 8.58 -15.24
C GLN A 205 12.82 8.16 -14.21
N MET A 206 12.75 8.87 -13.09
CA MET A 206 11.74 8.61 -12.06
C MET A 206 10.39 9.22 -12.45
N ALA A 207 9.56 8.42 -13.12
CA ALA A 207 8.25 8.83 -13.61
C ALA A 207 7.25 7.67 -13.58
N PRO A 208 5.93 7.96 -13.59
CA PRO A 208 4.91 6.93 -13.75
C PRO A 208 5.19 6.05 -14.98
N LEU A 209 4.89 4.76 -14.87
CA LEU A 209 5.10 3.74 -15.91
C LEU A 209 6.57 3.38 -16.21
N HIS A 210 7.55 4.03 -15.60
CA HIS A 210 8.97 3.65 -15.71
C HIS A 210 9.45 2.79 -14.53
N ALA A 211 8.98 3.07 -13.31
CA ALA A 211 9.28 2.25 -12.13
C ALA A 211 8.12 1.32 -11.78
N ARG A 212 8.43 0.08 -11.39
CA ARG A 212 7.44 -0.87 -10.87
C ARG A 212 7.08 -0.48 -9.43
N VAL A 213 5.99 0.25 -9.26
CA VAL A 213 5.44 0.61 -7.94
C VAL A 213 4.29 -0.33 -7.60
N VAL A 214 4.35 -0.95 -6.43
CA VAL A 214 3.34 -1.87 -5.91
C VAL A 214 2.84 -1.42 -4.54
N SER A 215 1.77 -2.02 -4.05
CA SER A 215 1.28 -1.82 -2.70
C SER A 215 0.49 -3.03 -2.22
N ALA A 216 0.61 -3.34 -0.94
CA ALA A 216 -0.27 -4.25 -0.21
C ALA A 216 -0.99 -3.55 0.96
N HIS A 217 -0.76 -2.25 1.16
CA HIS A 217 -1.12 -1.53 2.39
C HIS A 217 -2.10 -0.38 2.09
N VAL A 218 -3.28 -0.73 1.58
CA VAL A 218 -4.31 0.26 1.28
C VAL A 218 -5.04 0.66 2.55
N MET A 219 -4.99 1.95 2.90
CA MET A 219 -5.62 2.50 4.09
C MET A 219 -6.14 3.93 3.87
N GLY A 220 -6.96 4.46 4.78
CA GLY A 220 -7.54 5.80 4.65
C GLY A 220 -8.70 5.89 3.65
N GLY A 221 -9.20 7.10 3.40
CA GLY A 221 -10.37 7.34 2.55
C GLY A 221 -11.69 7.56 3.30
N CYS A 222 -11.78 7.19 4.58
CA CYS A 222 -12.92 7.52 5.46
C CYS A 222 -12.40 7.90 6.86
N PRO A 223 -11.65 9.00 6.99
CA PRO A 223 -10.88 9.30 8.21
C PRO A 223 -11.76 9.34 9.46
N MET A 224 -11.27 8.68 10.51
CA MET A 224 -11.85 8.71 11.86
C MET A 224 -11.35 9.95 12.62
N GLY A 225 -12.26 10.62 13.34
CA GLY A 225 -11.91 11.75 14.21
C GLY A 225 -13.13 12.39 14.89
N PRO A 226 -12.92 13.20 15.93
CA PRO A 226 -14.00 13.77 16.74
C PRO A 226 -14.81 14.85 16.02
N GLU A 227 -14.22 15.50 15.02
CA GLU A 227 -14.78 16.67 14.36
C GLU A 227 -15.31 16.34 12.95
N PRO A 228 -16.60 16.54 12.65
CA PRO A 228 -17.19 16.27 11.33
C PRO A 228 -16.51 17.03 10.18
N ARG A 229 -15.88 18.17 10.46
CA ARG A 229 -15.15 18.97 9.46
C ARG A 229 -13.88 18.30 8.91
N ALA A 230 -13.35 17.31 9.63
CA ALA A 230 -12.08 16.65 9.31
C ALA A 230 -12.16 15.11 9.31
N ALA A 231 -13.34 14.56 9.62
CA ALA A 231 -13.57 13.13 9.71
C ALA A 231 -14.90 12.72 9.06
N VAL A 232 -14.93 11.52 8.47
CA VAL A 232 -16.16 10.89 7.96
C VAL A 232 -16.91 10.19 9.10
N VAL A 233 -16.17 9.65 10.06
CA VAL A 233 -16.71 8.94 11.21
C VAL A 233 -16.13 9.42 12.53
N ASP A 234 -16.87 9.21 13.61
CA ASP A 234 -16.39 9.41 14.98
C ASP A 234 -15.42 8.29 15.43
N GLU A 235 -14.88 8.40 16.65
CA GLU A 235 -13.94 7.43 17.24
C GLU A 235 -14.49 6.01 17.44
N ARG A 236 -15.82 5.84 17.31
CA ARG A 236 -16.53 4.56 17.37
C ARG A 236 -16.84 4.03 15.98
N GLY A 237 -16.40 4.71 14.93
CA GLY A 237 -16.66 4.36 13.54
C GLY A 237 -18.04 4.78 13.04
N ARG A 238 -18.83 5.56 13.81
CA ARG A 238 -20.17 6.02 13.40
C ARG A 238 -20.07 7.15 12.39
N HIS A 239 -20.87 7.07 11.33
CA HIS A 239 -20.93 8.13 10.33
C HIS A 239 -21.51 9.41 10.94
N HIS A 240 -20.80 10.54 10.80
CA HIS A 240 -21.19 11.81 11.43
C HIS A 240 -22.57 12.32 11.01
N HIS A 241 -23.03 11.94 9.82
CA HIS A 241 -24.30 12.41 9.25
C HIS A 241 -25.37 11.32 9.06
N VAL A 242 -25.08 10.05 9.39
CA VAL A 242 -26.02 8.93 9.16
C VAL A 242 -26.07 8.04 10.41
N ALA A 243 -27.17 8.14 11.15
CA ALA A 243 -27.27 7.60 12.52
C ALA A 243 -27.06 6.08 12.63
N ASN A 244 -27.55 5.30 11.67
CA ASN A 244 -27.50 3.84 11.69
C ASN A 244 -26.43 3.25 10.75
N LEU A 245 -25.34 3.99 10.52
CA LEU A 245 -24.21 3.56 9.71
C LEU A 245 -22.89 3.69 10.49
N SER A 246 -22.06 2.65 10.41
CA SER A 246 -20.67 2.69 10.84
C SER A 246 -19.73 2.08 9.82
N ILE A 247 -18.44 2.41 9.91
CA ILE A 247 -17.37 1.87 9.07
C ILE A 247 -16.37 1.15 9.97
N HIS A 248 -16.03 -0.11 9.66
CA HIS A 248 -15.17 -0.97 10.48
C HIS A 248 -14.12 -1.65 9.58
N ASP A 249 -13.18 -0.87 9.03
CA ASP A 249 -12.10 -1.40 8.19
C ASP A 249 -10.90 -0.43 8.12
N GLY A 250 -9.93 -0.71 7.24
CA GLY A 250 -8.74 0.12 7.06
C GLY A 250 -8.97 1.50 6.44
N SER A 251 -10.18 1.85 6.02
CA SER A 251 -10.47 3.20 5.51
C SER A 251 -10.43 4.27 6.60
N LEU A 252 -10.48 3.86 7.87
CA LEU A 252 -10.60 4.72 9.04
C LEU A 252 -9.34 5.51 9.40
N PHE A 253 -8.16 5.07 8.93
CA PHE A 253 -6.91 5.71 9.35
C PHE A 253 -6.80 7.14 8.78
N PRO A 254 -6.62 8.17 9.64
CA PRO A 254 -6.55 9.57 9.20
C PRO A 254 -5.22 9.92 8.50
N THR A 255 -4.19 9.10 8.74
CA THR A 255 -2.88 9.15 8.12
C THR A 255 -2.41 7.73 7.86
N SER A 256 -1.38 7.58 7.02
CA SER A 256 -0.64 6.31 7.00
C SER A 256 -0.08 6.00 8.39
N ILE A 257 0.04 4.71 8.73
CA ILE A 257 0.53 4.29 10.04
C ILE A 257 2.03 3.95 10.06
N GLY A 258 2.73 4.05 8.91
CA GLY A 258 4.16 3.77 8.80
C GLY A 258 4.56 2.31 9.03
N ALA A 259 3.59 1.41 9.15
CA ALA A 259 3.75 -0.02 9.40
C ALA A 259 2.68 -0.84 8.65
N ASN A 260 2.80 -2.17 8.64
CA ASN A 260 1.77 -3.02 8.04
C ASN A 260 0.43 -2.85 8.79
N PRO A 261 -0.67 -2.47 8.11
CA PRO A 261 -1.92 -2.09 8.77
C PRO A 261 -2.77 -3.27 9.24
N GLN A 262 -2.47 -4.51 8.88
CA GLN A 262 -3.38 -5.64 9.12
C GLN A 262 -3.80 -5.80 10.59
N LEU A 263 -2.83 -5.84 11.52
CA LEU A 263 -3.14 -6.02 12.95
C LEU A 263 -3.90 -4.81 13.52
N SER A 264 -3.54 -3.60 13.10
CA SER A 264 -4.22 -2.37 13.52
C SER A 264 -5.67 -2.33 13.01
N ILE A 265 -5.92 -2.80 11.78
CA ILE A 265 -7.26 -2.95 11.22
C ILE A 265 -8.07 -3.93 12.06
N TYR A 266 -7.52 -5.11 12.35
CA TYR A 266 -8.20 -6.11 13.18
C TYR A 266 -8.52 -5.58 14.58
N ALA A 267 -7.57 -4.91 15.23
CA ALA A 267 -7.75 -4.36 16.56
C ALA A 267 -8.87 -3.31 16.61
N ILE A 268 -8.89 -2.36 15.67
CA ILE A 268 -9.94 -1.33 15.59
C ILE A 268 -11.29 -1.95 15.25
N ALA A 269 -11.35 -2.84 14.26
CA ALA A 269 -12.60 -3.47 13.85
C ALA A 269 -13.21 -4.31 14.98
N ALA A 270 -12.39 -5.09 15.71
CA ALA A 270 -12.83 -5.88 16.85
C ALA A 270 -13.37 -4.98 17.97
N ARG A 271 -12.62 -3.95 18.37
CA ARG A 271 -13.04 -2.98 19.39
C ARG A 271 -14.37 -2.33 19.06
N MET A 272 -14.55 -1.87 17.81
CA MET A 272 -15.78 -1.21 17.36
C MET A 272 -16.95 -2.20 17.26
N ALA A 273 -16.70 -3.43 16.79
CA ALA A 273 -17.72 -4.47 16.70
C ALA A 273 -18.26 -4.85 18.09
N ASP A 274 -17.38 -5.03 19.09
CA ASP A 274 -17.77 -5.35 20.46
C ASP A 274 -18.60 -4.23 21.09
N ALA A 275 -18.17 -2.97 20.91
CA ALA A 275 -18.90 -1.81 21.42
C ALA A 275 -20.30 -1.69 20.78
N LEU A 276 -20.40 -1.87 19.46
CA LEU A 276 -21.66 -1.86 18.72
C LEU A 276 -22.58 -3.02 19.17
N ALA A 277 -22.04 -4.23 19.35
CA ALA A 277 -22.80 -5.38 19.80
C ALA A 277 -23.38 -5.16 21.20
N ALA A 278 -22.60 -4.60 22.13
CA ALA A 278 -23.05 -4.25 23.47
C ALA A 278 -24.19 -3.20 23.45
N GLU A 279 -24.10 -2.20 22.57
CA GLU A 279 -25.12 -1.18 22.39
C GLU A 279 -26.43 -1.76 21.83
N LEU A 280 -26.36 -2.55 20.76
CA LEU A 280 -27.52 -3.14 20.10
C LEU A 280 -28.23 -4.24 20.92
N SER A 281 -27.54 -4.77 21.93
CA SER A 281 -28.06 -5.78 22.87
C SER A 281 -28.81 -5.15 24.05
N ARG A 282 -28.58 -3.87 24.35
CA ARG A 282 -29.40 -3.15 25.34
C ARG A 282 -30.78 -2.94 24.72
N ARG A 283 -31.82 -3.51 25.33
CA ARG A 283 -33.21 -3.29 24.89
C ARG A 283 -33.49 -1.78 24.93
N PRO A 284 -34.12 -1.20 23.90
CA PRO A 284 -34.60 0.17 24.00
C PRO A 284 -35.59 0.25 25.16
N SER A 285 -35.33 1.17 26.10
CA SER A 285 -36.27 1.53 27.17
C SER A 285 -37.51 2.18 26.59
#